data_AF-A0A4R4TAK5-F1
#
_entry.id   AF-A0A4R4TAK5-F1
#
_cell.length_a   1.000
_cell.length_b   1.000
_cell.length_c   1.000
_cell.angle_alpha   90.00
_cell.angle_beta   90.00
_cell.angle_gamma   90.00
#
_symmetry.space_group_name_H-M   'P 1'
#
loop_
_entity.id
_entity.type
_entity.pdbx_description
1 polymer ?
#
loop_
_entity_poly.entity_id
_entity_poly.type
_entity_poly.pdbx_seq_one_letter_code
_entity_poly.pdbx_strand_id
1 'polypeptide(L)'
;MSKKKRTGAALAAAAAMLASSLAGAGPASAAPVTLSLDYQCTFPLLGPQPVRVELSSDVPDEVAVGEVMPGIVVDSVSTVNAESTRALTALDAVTLEGSALAEATLTVPEMPDGLPVAVDSALEKTQIPASGEFTVKGQGRSPDLTFSQPGLGKITVGNLVLTLTPRTADGGPSGLGTFESECTQNPGQNNVLVEFFMVDEGGEDPTGEYAFALNGSSAIRASGGTLPLTGTLDAALDGTSVTADLALDPSKTQIQVFGFLPVTVDVAFAAQGRTTGTLKDGALTTTSKVITRLPSFSVFGVIPIGGGDECRTAEPSDITLTSQAAFDPGTGGALEGAYDLPALTGCGALTDVLSPSLTGPDNTINVTLTPEEAGR
;
A
#
# COMPACT_ATOMS: atom_id res chain seq x y z
N MET A 1 -74.76 31.81 48.79
CA MET A 1 -75.55 32.50 47.73
C MET A 1 -74.67 32.69 46.50
N SER A 2 -75.24 32.39 45.31
CA SER A 2 -74.83 32.75 43.93
C SER A 2 -73.40 32.44 43.45
N LYS A 3 -73.19 31.52 42.48
CA LYS A 3 -73.51 31.51 41.03
C LYS A 3 -72.43 32.15 40.13
N LYS A 4 -71.93 31.32 39.19
CA LYS A 4 -71.54 31.62 37.77
C LYS A 4 -70.36 32.58 37.56
N LYS A 5 -69.50 32.52 36.53
CA LYS A 5 -69.50 31.98 35.16
C LYS A 5 -68.02 32.05 34.67
N ARG A 6 -67.49 31.02 33.99
CA ARG A 6 -67.06 30.96 32.57
C ARG A 6 -65.96 31.93 32.05
N THR A 7 -64.99 31.28 31.38
CA THR A 7 -64.25 31.59 30.13
C THR A 7 -63.07 32.57 30.14
N GLY A 8 -61.93 32.06 29.66
CA GLY A 8 -60.79 32.82 29.12
C GLY A 8 -59.63 31.87 28.79
N ALA A 9 -59.37 31.64 27.51
CA ALA A 9 -58.30 30.79 26.96
C ALA A 9 -56.94 31.53 26.92
N ALA A 10 -55.82 30.81 26.98
CA ALA A 10 -54.61 31.08 26.18
C ALA A 10 -53.54 29.99 26.37
N LEU A 11 -52.80 29.78 25.29
CA LEU A 11 -51.76 28.80 25.00
C LEU A 11 -50.54 28.84 25.96
N ALA A 12 -49.89 27.69 26.16
CA ALA A 12 -48.44 27.53 25.91
C ALA A 12 -48.03 26.05 26.05
N ALA A 13 -47.50 25.50 24.97
CA ALA A 13 -46.80 24.22 24.92
C ALA A 13 -45.38 24.35 25.52
N ALA A 14 -44.92 23.32 26.22
CA ALA A 14 -43.50 23.11 26.49
C ALA A 14 -43.24 21.60 26.57
N ALA A 15 -43.09 20.96 25.40
CA ALA A 15 -42.42 19.67 25.28
C ALA A 15 -40.92 19.95 25.20
N ALA A 16 -40.18 19.66 26.27
CA ALA A 16 -38.73 19.79 26.30
C ALA A 16 -38.10 18.68 25.47
N MET A 17 -37.27 19.10 24.52
CA MET A 17 -36.58 18.27 23.54
C MET A 17 -35.48 17.43 24.20
N LEU A 18 -35.47 16.12 23.89
CA LEU A 18 -34.27 15.29 23.93
C LEU A 18 -33.46 15.64 22.67
N ALA A 19 -32.46 16.51 22.82
CA ALA A 19 -31.47 16.75 21.77
C ALA A 19 -30.39 15.67 21.88
N SER A 20 -30.49 14.68 21.00
CA SER A 20 -29.47 13.66 20.74
C SER A 20 -28.17 14.34 20.31
N SER A 21 -27.07 13.99 20.97
CA SER A 21 -25.72 14.33 20.56
C SER A 21 -25.40 13.62 19.24
N LEU A 22 -25.46 14.34 18.12
CA LEU A 22 -24.69 13.96 16.93
C LEU A 22 -23.21 14.24 17.26
N ALA A 23 -22.48 13.18 17.61
CA ALA A 23 -21.04 13.18 17.43
C ALA A 23 -20.81 13.14 15.92
N GLY A 24 -20.46 14.27 15.33
CA GLY A 24 -20.03 14.31 13.94
C GLY A 24 -18.74 13.52 13.81
N ALA A 25 -18.72 12.54 12.90
CA ALA A 25 -17.49 12.02 12.35
C ALA A 25 -16.71 13.21 11.79
N GLY A 26 -15.50 13.46 12.31
CA GLY A 26 -14.61 14.44 11.71
C GLY A 26 -14.25 14.00 10.29
N PRO A 27 -13.91 14.93 9.39
CA PRO A 27 -13.46 14.55 8.05
C PRO A 27 -12.26 13.61 8.18
N ALA A 28 -12.28 12.51 7.43
CA ALA A 28 -11.13 11.64 7.25
C ALA A 28 -9.90 12.51 6.94
N SER A 29 -8.84 12.36 7.74
CA SER A 29 -7.64 13.18 7.60
C SER A 29 -6.87 12.66 6.39
N ALA A 30 -6.93 13.36 5.25
CA ALA A 30 -6.08 13.06 4.11
C ALA A 30 -4.60 13.20 4.52
N ALA A 31 -3.81 12.15 4.29
CA ALA A 31 -2.37 12.18 4.52
C ALA A 31 -1.66 12.71 3.27
N PRO A 32 -0.64 13.58 3.41
CA PRO A 32 0.10 14.07 2.26
C PRO A 32 0.93 12.92 1.66
N VAL A 33 0.65 12.58 0.41
CA VAL A 33 1.45 11.63 -0.39
C VAL A 33 2.42 12.38 -1.29
N THR A 34 3.59 11.78 -1.53
CA THR A 34 4.62 12.35 -2.41
C THR A 34 5.18 11.29 -3.35
N LEU A 35 5.36 11.64 -4.61
CA LEU A 35 5.95 10.76 -5.63
C LEU A 35 6.97 11.53 -6.48
N SER A 36 8.14 10.96 -6.70
CA SER A 36 9.18 11.54 -7.56
C SER A 36 9.38 10.68 -8.80
N LEU A 37 9.27 11.31 -9.97
CA LEU A 37 9.41 10.63 -11.26
C LEU A 37 10.37 11.37 -12.17
N ASP A 38 11.25 10.61 -12.82
CA ASP A 38 12.11 11.11 -13.89
C ASP A 38 11.50 10.86 -15.27
N TYR A 39 11.46 11.92 -16.08
CA TYR A 39 10.93 11.92 -17.43
C TYR A 39 12.01 12.29 -18.46
N GLN A 40 11.78 11.86 -19.70
CA GLN A 40 12.45 12.35 -20.89
C GLN A 40 11.46 13.16 -21.72
N CYS A 41 11.61 14.48 -21.68
CA CYS A 41 10.78 15.43 -22.40
C CYS A 41 11.44 15.80 -23.73
N THR A 42 10.71 15.69 -24.84
CA THR A 42 11.24 16.03 -26.17
C THR A 42 11.07 17.51 -26.44
N PHE A 43 12.15 18.28 -26.29
CA PHE A 43 12.14 19.71 -26.58
C PHE A 43 12.57 20.00 -28.03
N PRO A 44 11.90 20.95 -28.72
CA PRO A 44 12.32 21.38 -30.04
C PRO A 44 13.81 21.77 -30.06
N LEU A 45 14.53 21.36 -31.11
CA LEU A 45 15.96 21.58 -31.33
C LEU A 45 16.93 20.83 -30.40
N LEU A 46 16.53 20.51 -29.17
CA LEU A 46 17.37 19.78 -28.20
C LEU A 46 17.13 18.26 -28.18
N GLY A 47 15.96 17.81 -28.61
CA GLY A 47 15.56 16.41 -28.47
C GLY A 47 15.20 16.05 -27.02
N PRO A 48 15.33 14.77 -26.64
CA PRO A 48 14.98 14.30 -25.30
C PRO A 48 15.89 14.88 -24.22
N GLN A 49 15.28 15.52 -23.22
CA GLN A 49 15.97 16.14 -22.09
C GLN A 49 15.37 15.62 -20.78
N PRO A 50 16.21 15.37 -19.76
CA PRO A 50 15.75 14.87 -18.47
C PRO A 50 15.01 15.97 -17.70
N VAL A 51 13.85 15.61 -17.15
CA VAL A 51 13.06 16.45 -16.25
C VAL A 51 12.65 15.60 -15.05
N ARG A 52 13.00 16.04 -13.83
CA ARG A 52 12.52 15.41 -12.60
C ARG A 52 11.28 16.13 -12.11
N VAL A 53 10.21 15.39 -11.84
CA VAL A 53 8.94 15.91 -11.35
C VAL A 53 8.68 15.33 -9.97
N GLU A 54 8.52 16.21 -8.99
CA GLU A 54 8.05 15.87 -7.65
C GLU A 54 6.56 16.23 -7.55
N LEU A 55 5.73 15.23 -7.26
CA LEU A 55 4.29 15.36 -7.08
C LEU A 55 3.95 15.29 -5.60
N SER A 56 3.02 16.12 -5.16
CA SER A 56 2.44 16.06 -3.81
C SER A 56 0.94 16.25 -3.88
N SER A 57 0.22 15.51 -3.04
CA SER A 57 -1.24 15.55 -3.01
C SER A 57 -1.76 15.08 -1.66
N ASP A 58 -2.90 15.62 -1.24
CA ASP A 58 -3.62 15.16 -0.05
C ASP A 58 -4.73 14.21 -0.50
N VAL A 59 -4.44 12.91 -0.45
CA VAL A 59 -5.39 11.86 -0.84
C VAL A 59 -5.95 11.22 0.42
N PRO A 60 -7.28 11.05 0.54
CA PRO A 60 -7.85 10.32 1.66
C PRO A 60 -7.50 8.84 1.59
N ASP A 61 -7.15 8.25 2.73
CA ASP A 61 -6.85 6.81 2.83
C ASP A 61 -8.13 5.96 2.63
N GLU A 62 -9.30 6.55 2.90
CA GLU A 62 -10.62 5.91 2.79
C GLU A 62 -11.64 6.80 2.09
N VAL A 63 -12.48 6.19 1.26
CA VAL A 63 -13.52 6.82 0.45
C VAL A 63 -14.81 6.02 0.60
N ALA A 64 -15.92 6.66 0.98
CA ALA A 64 -17.21 5.96 1.02
C ALA A 64 -17.74 5.71 -0.40
N VAL A 65 -18.15 4.48 -0.70
CA VAL A 65 -18.89 4.16 -1.93
C VAL A 65 -20.24 4.86 -1.91
N GLY A 66 -20.74 5.21 -3.09
CA GLY A 66 -21.99 5.97 -3.25
C GLY A 66 -21.85 7.47 -2.98
N GLU A 67 -20.78 7.93 -2.33
CA GLU A 67 -20.48 9.34 -2.15
C GLU A 67 -19.55 9.88 -3.25
N VAL A 68 -19.64 11.18 -3.51
CA VAL A 68 -18.74 11.87 -4.44
C VAL A 68 -17.41 12.11 -3.74
N MET A 69 -16.36 11.43 -4.20
CA MET A 69 -14.99 11.78 -3.86
C MET A 69 -14.65 13.10 -4.57
N PRO A 70 -14.38 14.18 -3.83
CA PRO A 70 -14.04 15.46 -4.44
C PRO A 70 -12.72 15.31 -5.20
N GLY A 71 -12.63 15.97 -6.35
CA GLY A 71 -11.43 16.00 -7.16
C GLY A 71 -10.24 16.50 -6.34
N ILE A 72 -9.16 15.75 -6.41
CA ILE A 72 -7.95 15.91 -5.61
C ILE A 72 -7.04 16.94 -6.27
N VAL A 73 -6.45 17.83 -5.45
CA VAL A 73 -5.44 18.78 -5.92
C VAL A 73 -4.08 18.10 -5.93
N VAL A 74 -3.36 18.23 -7.05
CA VAL A 74 -2.02 17.70 -7.23
C VAL A 74 -1.09 18.87 -7.49
N ASP A 75 -0.16 19.08 -6.57
CA ASP A 75 0.94 20.03 -6.73
C ASP A 75 2.13 19.33 -7.36
N SER A 76 2.85 20.05 -8.22
CA SER A 76 4.01 19.54 -8.93
C SER A 76 5.16 20.54 -8.91
N VAL A 77 6.37 20.03 -8.75
CA VAL A 77 7.63 20.78 -8.88
C VAL A 77 8.51 20.07 -9.89
N SER A 78 8.68 20.69 -11.05
CA SER A 78 9.48 20.17 -12.16
C SER A 78 10.84 20.84 -12.20
N THR A 79 11.92 20.07 -12.13
CA THR A 79 13.30 20.56 -12.25
C THR A 79 13.75 20.49 -13.70
N VAL A 80 14.05 21.65 -14.28
CA VAL A 80 14.54 21.80 -15.65
C VAL A 80 16.07 21.91 -15.63
N ASN A 81 16.73 21.09 -16.46
CA ASN A 81 18.18 20.99 -16.47
C ASN A 81 18.88 22.24 -17.05
N ALA A 82 20.17 22.39 -16.76
CA ALA A 82 20.97 23.54 -17.19
C ALA A 82 21.18 23.64 -18.72
N GLU A 83 20.98 22.56 -19.47
CA GLU A 83 21.03 22.57 -20.93
C GLU A 83 19.79 23.23 -21.52
N SER A 84 18.61 22.86 -21.04
CA SER A 84 17.35 23.48 -21.46
C SER A 84 17.33 24.98 -21.11
N THR A 85 17.82 25.37 -19.93
CA THR A 85 17.99 26.79 -19.57
C THR A 85 18.86 27.55 -20.56
N ARG A 86 19.99 26.97 -20.98
CA ARG A 86 20.90 27.58 -21.96
C ARG A 86 20.23 27.76 -23.32
N ALA A 87 19.44 26.79 -23.77
CA ALA A 87 18.72 26.91 -25.02
C ALA A 87 17.62 27.98 -24.96
N LEU A 88 16.86 28.04 -23.87
CA LEU A 88 15.82 29.05 -23.67
C LEU A 88 16.40 30.47 -23.64
N THR A 89 17.49 30.66 -22.88
CA THR A 89 18.18 31.96 -22.80
C THR A 89 18.83 32.37 -24.12
N ALA A 90 19.35 31.43 -24.91
CA ALA A 90 19.87 31.70 -26.26
C ALA A 90 18.78 32.15 -27.25
N LEU A 91 17.50 31.97 -26.91
CA LEU A 91 16.33 32.39 -27.69
C LEU A 91 15.62 33.59 -27.06
N ASP A 92 16.35 34.35 -26.22
CA ASP A 92 15.91 35.54 -25.51
C ASP A 92 14.69 35.31 -24.58
N ALA A 93 14.44 34.06 -24.17
CA ALA A 93 13.37 33.75 -23.22
C ALA A 93 13.78 34.12 -21.79
N VAL A 94 12.93 34.86 -21.09
CA VAL A 94 13.12 35.31 -19.70
C VAL A 94 12.09 34.71 -18.74
N THR A 95 10.93 34.31 -19.24
CA THR A 95 9.90 33.62 -18.43
C THR A 95 9.33 32.43 -19.17
N LEU A 96 8.95 31.41 -18.43
CA LEU A 96 8.24 30.23 -18.94
C LEU A 96 6.84 30.17 -18.32
N GLU A 97 5.84 29.97 -19.17
CA GLU A 97 4.44 29.80 -18.80
C GLU A 97 3.86 28.65 -19.63
N GLY A 98 2.82 27.98 -19.15
CA GLY A 98 2.21 26.89 -19.89
C GLY A 98 1.20 26.07 -19.09
N SER A 99 0.87 24.91 -19.64
CA SER A 99 0.07 23.89 -18.99
C SER A 99 0.70 22.51 -19.20
N ALA A 100 0.32 21.56 -18.37
CA ALA A 100 0.67 20.15 -18.51
C ALA A 100 -0.61 19.33 -18.47
N LEU A 101 -0.71 18.36 -19.36
CA LEU A 101 -1.71 17.29 -19.31
C LEU A 101 -1.03 16.06 -18.72
N ALA A 102 -1.41 15.68 -17.51
CA ALA A 102 -0.91 14.47 -16.88
C ALA A 102 -1.88 13.31 -17.12
N GLU A 103 -1.36 12.22 -17.66
CA GLU A 103 -2.11 10.97 -17.73
C GLU A 103 -1.95 10.21 -16.42
N ALA A 104 -3.03 9.63 -15.93
CA ALA A 104 -3.06 8.73 -14.79
C ALA A 104 -3.96 7.54 -15.11
N THR A 105 -3.74 6.42 -14.42
CA THR A 105 -4.63 5.25 -14.47
C THR A 105 -5.13 4.97 -13.06
N LEU A 106 -6.46 4.96 -12.92
CA LEU A 106 -7.17 4.59 -11.71
C LEU A 106 -7.65 3.14 -11.83
N THR A 107 -7.14 2.26 -10.98
CA THR A 107 -7.58 0.87 -10.89
C THR A 107 -8.45 0.71 -9.65
N VAL A 108 -9.65 0.16 -9.82
CA VAL A 108 -10.63 -0.09 -8.74
C VAL A 108 -11.35 -1.42 -9.01
N PRO A 109 -11.93 -2.11 -8.00
CA PRO A 109 -12.69 -3.35 -8.16
C PRO A 109 -13.68 -3.40 -9.32
N GLU A 110 -14.45 -2.34 -9.54
CA GLU A 110 -15.43 -2.25 -10.63
C GLU A 110 -14.82 -2.03 -12.02
N MET A 111 -13.54 -1.63 -12.07
CA MET A 111 -12.75 -1.39 -13.29
C MET A 111 -11.33 -1.96 -13.13
N PRO A 112 -11.17 -3.30 -13.11
CA PRO A 112 -9.88 -3.94 -12.86
C PRO A 112 -8.86 -3.68 -13.98
N ASP A 113 -9.32 -3.41 -15.20
CA ASP A 113 -8.47 -3.09 -16.36
C ASP A 113 -7.93 -1.63 -16.33
N GLY A 114 -8.40 -0.81 -15.39
CA GLY A 114 -7.97 0.58 -15.21
C GLY A 114 -8.78 1.60 -16.02
N LEU A 115 -9.14 2.71 -15.37
CA LEU A 115 -9.75 3.89 -15.97
C LEU A 115 -8.67 4.94 -16.26
N PRO A 116 -8.46 5.36 -17.52
CA PRO A 116 -7.59 6.49 -17.82
C PRO A 116 -8.22 7.80 -17.29
N VAL A 117 -7.43 8.54 -16.51
CA VAL A 117 -7.79 9.84 -15.96
C VAL A 117 -6.79 10.86 -16.48
N ALA A 118 -7.28 11.97 -17.02
CA ALA A 118 -6.45 13.08 -17.47
C ALA A 118 -6.57 14.24 -16.49
N VAL A 119 -5.44 14.82 -16.09
CA VAL A 119 -5.37 15.94 -15.16
C VAL A 119 -4.69 17.13 -15.82
N ASP A 120 -5.49 18.15 -16.12
CA ASP A 120 -4.98 19.44 -16.58
C ASP A 120 -4.32 20.17 -15.41
N SER A 121 -3.08 20.58 -15.61
CA SER A 121 -2.28 21.31 -14.64
C SER A 121 -1.82 22.65 -15.21
N ALA A 122 -2.09 23.74 -14.50
CA ALA A 122 -1.58 25.05 -14.86
C ALA A 122 -0.16 25.22 -14.32
N LEU A 123 0.77 25.68 -15.16
CA LEU A 123 2.14 25.99 -14.73
C LEU A 123 2.24 27.44 -14.29
N GLU A 124 2.86 27.67 -13.13
CA GLU A 124 3.14 29.01 -12.65
C GLU A 124 4.15 29.71 -13.57
N LYS A 125 3.91 31.02 -13.79
CA LYS A 125 4.86 31.87 -14.49
C LYS A 125 6.20 31.87 -13.75
N THR A 126 7.21 31.31 -14.39
CA THR A 126 8.52 31.08 -13.77
C THR A 126 9.58 31.92 -14.47
N GLN A 127 10.48 32.55 -13.70
CA GLN A 127 11.64 33.25 -14.26
C GLN A 127 12.71 32.26 -14.66
N ILE A 128 13.22 32.40 -15.89
CA ILE A 128 14.33 31.58 -16.40
C ILE A 128 15.64 32.24 -15.93
N PRO A 129 16.49 31.55 -15.16
CA PRO A 129 17.77 32.11 -14.74
C PRO A 129 18.74 32.22 -15.92
N ALA A 130 19.76 33.07 -15.78
CA ALA A 130 20.78 33.23 -16.83
C ALA A 130 21.60 31.95 -17.10
N SER A 131 21.67 31.04 -16.11
CA SER A 131 22.37 29.76 -16.21
C SER A 131 21.94 28.83 -15.07
N GLY A 132 22.24 27.54 -15.22
CA GLY A 132 21.94 26.53 -14.19
C GLY A 132 20.54 25.97 -14.31
N GLU A 133 20.17 25.13 -13.35
CA GLU A 133 18.84 24.51 -13.29
C GLU A 133 17.83 25.48 -12.68
N PHE A 134 16.55 25.25 -12.94
CA PHE A 134 15.46 25.98 -12.29
C PHE A 134 14.25 25.08 -12.11
N THR A 135 13.36 25.49 -11.22
CA THR A 135 12.13 24.75 -10.92
C THR A 135 10.92 25.48 -11.48
N VAL A 136 9.98 24.71 -12.04
CA VAL A 136 8.68 25.17 -12.50
C VAL A 136 7.63 24.51 -11.63
N LYS A 137 6.77 25.31 -11.01
CA LYS A 137 5.66 24.81 -10.22
C LYS A 137 4.43 24.65 -11.10
N GLY A 138 3.62 23.64 -10.83
CA GLY A 138 2.33 23.47 -11.47
C GLY A 138 1.31 22.90 -10.51
N GLN A 139 0.04 23.18 -10.75
CA GLN A 139 -1.06 22.64 -9.97
C GLN A 139 -2.16 22.16 -10.90
N GLY A 140 -2.61 20.94 -10.67
CA GLY A 140 -3.74 20.32 -11.36
C GLY A 140 -4.82 19.85 -10.39
N ARG A 141 -5.99 19.55 -10.93
CA ARG A 141 -7.09 18.95 -10.16
C ARG A 141 -7.70 17.79 -10.91
N SER A 142 -7.80 16.64 -10.26
CA SER A 142 -8.50 15.49 -10.82
C SER A 142 -10.01 15.77 -10.91
N PRO A 143 -10.76 15.07 -11.77
CA PRO A 143 -12.22 15.12 -11.74
C PRO A 143 -12.77 14.58 -10.41
N ASP A 144 -14.00 14.97 -10.10
CA ASP A 144 -14.79 14.32 -9.06
C ASP A 144 -15.15 12.91 -9.51
N LEU A 145 -15.07 11.94 -8.59
CA LEU A 145 -15.32 10.54 -8.89
C LEU A 145 -16.34 9.95 -7.91
N THR A 146 -17.01 8.89 -8.31
CA THR A 146 -17.93 8.13 -7.45
C THR A 146 -17.70 6.66 -7.72
N PHE A 147 -17.63 5.88 -6.65
CA PHE A 147 -17.39 4.45 -6.69
C PHE A 147 -18.62 3.71 -6.20
N SER A 148 -18.88 2.54 -6.76
CA SER A 148 -20.05 1.71 -6.43
C SER A 148 -19.70 0.39 -5.78
N GLN A 149 -18.42 0.00 -5.76
CA GLN A 149 -17.93 -1.22 -5.15
C GLN A 149 -16.84 -0.93 -4.12
N PRO A 150 -16.92 -1.53 -2.92
CA PRO A 150 -15.85 -1.42 -1.94
C PRO A 150 -14.61 -2.19 -2.40
N GLY A 151 -13.47 -1.84 -1.80
CA GLY A 151 -12.19 -2.52 -1.98
C GLY A 151 -11.05 -1.57 -2.34
N LEU A 152 -9.91 -2.15 -2.74
CA LEU A 152 -8.67 -1.40 -2.99
C LEU A 152 -8.72 -0.56 -4.27
N GLY A 153 -8.52 0.75 -4.13
CA GLY A 153 -8.24 1.68 -5.22
C GLY A 153 -6.75 1.97 -5.35
N LYS A 154 -6.26 2.13 -6.59
CA LYS A 154 -4.86 2.48 -6.86
C LYS A 154 -4.77 3.53 -7.97
N ILE A 155 -3.96 4.57 -7.74
CA ILE A 155 -3.66 5.59 -8.74
C ILE A 155 -2.20 5.45 -9.18
N THR A 156 -2.01 5.28 -10.48
CA THR A 156 -0.68 5.28 -11.11
C THR A 156 -0.55 6.48 -12.04
N VAL A 157 0.61 7.13 -12.01
CA VAL A 157 0.92 8.26 -12.88
C VAL A 157 1.51 7.74 -14.18
N GLY A 158 1.09 8.33 -15.30
CA GLY A 158 1.49 8.02 -16.66
C GLY A 158 2.37 9.09 -17.30
N ASN A 159 2.31 9.18 -18.63
CA ASN A 159 3.09 10.16 -19.38
C ASN A 159 2.51 11.57 -19.23
N LEU A 160 3.30 12.57 -19.66
CA LEU A 160 2.88 13.97 -19.62
C LEU A 160 2.97 14.57 -21.02
N VAL A 161 2.05 15.47 -21.34
CA VAL A 161 2.16 16.35 -22.49
C VAL A 161 2.20 17.79 -21.98
N LEU A 162 3.28 18.50 -22.26
CA LEU A 162 3.45 19.90 -21.85
C LEU A 162 3.08 20.81 -23.02
N THR A 163 2.37 21.90 -22.75
CA THR A 163 2.17 23.02 -23.69
C THR A 163 2.86 24.24 -23.11
N LEU A 164 4.02 24.60 -23.67
CA LEU A 164 4.91 25.61 -23.10
C LEU A 164 5.02 26.83 -24.02
N THR A 165 5.08 28.01 -23.41
CA THR A 165 5.31 29.29 -24.09
C THR A 165 6.41 30.06 -23.38
N PRO A 166 7.68 29.93 -23.82
CA PRO A 166 8.74 30.81 -23.36
C PRO A 166 8.52 32.22 -23.91
N ARG A 167 8.65 33.23 -23.06
CA ARG A 167 8.42 34.65 -23.40
C ARG A 167 9.67 35.48 -23.24
N THR A 168 9.79 36.50 -24.09
CA THR A 168 10.86 37.51 -24.03
C THR A 168 10.56 38.59 -23.00
N ALA A 169 11.52 39.49 -22.76
CA ALA A 169 11.38 40.61 -21.83
C ALA A 169 10.19 41.53 -22.14
N ASP A 170 9.81 41.65 -23.40
CA ASP A 170 8.67 42.46 -23.85
C ASP A 170 7.31 41.73 -23.65
N GLY A 171 7.32 40.50 -23.13
CA GLY A 171 6.13 39.69 -22.84
C GLY A 171 5.58 38.90 -24.04
N GLY A 172 6.11 39.12 -25.24
CA GLY A 172 5.80 38.32 -26.42
C GLY A 172 6.41 36.91 -26.37
N PRO A 173 5.92 35.94 -27.17
CA PRO A 173 6.58 34.65 -27.31
C PRO A 173 8.02 34.80 -27.81
N SER A 174 8.91 33.94 -27.33
CA SER A 174 10.28 33.78 -27.85
C SER A 174 10.29 33.26 -29.28
N GLY A 175 11.48 33.14 -29.88
CA GLY A 175 11.65 32.55 -31.21
C GLY A 175 11.13 31.11 -31.37
N LEU A 176 10.85 30.40 -30.26
CA LEU A 176 10.20 29.09 -30.28
C LEU A 176 8.68 29.14 -30.42
N GLY A 177 8.05 30.27 -30.08
CA GLY A 177 6.60 30.35 -29.94
C GLY A 177 6.08 29.44 -28.83
N THR A 178 4.80 29.06 -28.95
CA THR A 178 4.18 28.01 -28.13
C THR A 178 4.46 26.66 -28.77
N PHE A 179 4.87 25.67 -27.97
CA PHE A 179 5.15 24.33 -28.45
C PHE A 179 4.60 23.27 -27.49
N GLU A 180 4.40 22.07 -28.02
CA GLU A 180 4.10 20.89 -27.23
C GLU A 180 5.36 20.04 -27.03
N SER A 181 5.48 19.44 -25.85
CA SER A 181 6.56 18.52 -25.50
C SER A 181 5.97 17.27 -24.87
N GLU A 182 6.16 16.14 -25.54
CA GLU A 182 5.85 14.83 -24.99
C GLU A 182 6.94 14.42 -23.99
N CYS A 183 6.53 14.01 -22.80
CA CYS A 183 7.39 13.55 -21.73
C CYS A 183 7.05 12.09 -21.39
N THR A 184 8.04 11.22 -21.57
CA THR A 184 7.91 9.78 -21.28
C THR A 184 8.66 9.45 -20.00
N GLN A 185 8.08 8.63 -19.13
CA GLN A 185 8.76 8.21 -17.90
C GLN A 185 9.98 7.34 -18.20
N ASN A 186 11.04 7.47 -17.39
CA ASN A 186 12.14 6.51 -17.43
C ASN A 186 11.65 5.12 -16.98
N PRO A 187 12.11 4.05 -17.63
CA PRO A 187 11.66 2.69 -17.33
C PRO A 187 12.11 2.22 -15.95
N GLY A 188 11.27 1.41 -15.29
CA GLY A 188 11.61 0.72 -14.04
C GLY A 188 11.41 1.52 -12.75
N GLN A 189 10.84 2.71 -12.82
CA GLN A 189 10.45 3.50 -11.63
C GLN A 189 9.11 3.01 -11.07
N ASN A 190 8.90 3.18 -9.76
CA ASN A 190 7.58 3.04 -9.17
C ASN A 190 6.76 4.29 -9.49
N ASN A 191 5.65 4.11 -10.20
CA ASN A 191 4.75 5.18 -10.61
C ASN A 191 3.40 5.17 -9.88
N VAL A 192 3.28 4.39 -8.80
CA VAL A 192 2.11 4.41 -7.92
C VAL A 192 2.16 5.68 -7.08
N LEU A 193 1.16 6.54 -7.23
CA LEU A 193 1.01 7.75 -6.41
C LEU A 193 0.48 7.40 -5.02
N VAL A 194 -0.55 6.56 -4.99
CA VAL A 194 -1.27 6.19 -3.76
C VAL A 194 -2.12 4.94 -4.00
N GLU A 195 -2.32 4.19 -2.93
CA GLU A 195 -3.35 3.16 -2.78
C GLU A 195 -4.30 3.61 -1.66
N PHE A 196 -5.60 3.47 -1.87
CA PHE A 196 -6.64 3.91 -0.93
C PHE A 196 -7.77 2.89 -0.87
N PHE A 197 -8.61 2.98 0.14
CA PHE A 197 -9.76 2.10 0.31
C PHE A 197 -11.07 2.74 -0.07
N MET A 198 -11.93 1.96 -0.72
CA MET A 198 -13.34 2.29 -0.84
C MET A 198 -14.10 1.43 0.17
N VAL A 199 -14.82 2.09 1.07
CA VAL A 199 -15.59 1.45 2.15
C VAL A 199 -17.09 1.58 1.87
N ASP A 200 -17.89 0.65 2.38
CA ASP A 200 -19.35 0.70 2.23
C ASP A 200 -19.95 1.96 2.89
N GLU A 201 -21.12 2.37 2.39
CA GLU A 201 -21.87 3.55 2.86
C GLU A 201 -22.21 3.37 4.36
N GLY A 202 -21.42 4.00 5.23
CA GLY A 202 -21.54 3.86 6.69
C GLY A 202 -20.22 3.74 7.44
N GLY A 203 -19.10 3.48 6.76
CA GLY A 203 -17.78 3.35 7.40
C GLY A 203 -17.74 2.22 8.44
N GLU A 204 -18.58 1.20 8.27
CA GLU A 204 -18.54 0.03 9.13
C GLU A 204 -17.31 -0.80 8.73
N ASP A 205 -16.39 -0.94 9.68
CA ASP A 205 -15.29 -1.91 9.62
C ASP A 205 -15.80 -3.26 9.10
N PRO A 206 -15.01 -4.00 8.29
CA PRO A 206 -15.43 -5.28 7.74
C PRO A 206 -15.83 -6.25 8.85
N THR A 207 -17.05 -6.78 8.77
CA THR A 207 -17.53 -7.86 9.65
C THR A 207 -17.83 -9.10 8.83
N GLY A 208 -17.35 -10.26 9.25
CA GLY A 208 -17.65 -11.51 8.57
C GLY A 208 -16.59 -12.59 8.73
N GLU A 209 -16.84 -13.72 8.08
CA GLU A 209 -15.94 -14.86 7.99
C GLU A 209 -15.29 -14.87 6.60
N TYR A 210 -13.98 -15.04 6.56
CA TYR A 210 -13.16 -15.02 5.35
C TYR A 210 -12.21 -16.21 5.36
N ALA A 211 -12.14 -16.93 4.25
CA ALA A 211 -11.20 -18.02 4.06
C ALA A 211 -10.09 -17.55 3.12
N PHE A 212 -8.83 -17.80 3.49
CA PHE A 212 -7.67 -17.45 2.68
C PHE A 212 -6.77 -18.65 2.46
N ALA A 213 -6.31 -18.81 1.23
CA ALA A 213 -5.12 -19.58 0.93
C ALA A 213 -3.89 -18.75 1.29
N LEU A 214 -2.93 -19.37 1.97
CA LEU A 214 -1.65 -18.76 2.34
C LEU A 214 -0.55 -19.34 1.46
N ASN A 215 0.26 -18.47 0.86
CA ASN A 215 1.46 -18.87 0.12
C ASN A 215 2.61 -17.91 0.41
N GLY A 216 3.81 -18.42 0.65
CA GLY A 216 4.96 -17.56 0.88
C GLY A 216 6.22 -18.31 1.23
N SER A 217 7.11 -17.64 1.96
CA SER A 217 8.35 -18.24 2.45
C SER A 217 8.86 -17.56 3.71
N SER A 218 9.68 -18.30 4.46
CA SER A 218 10.48 -17.76 5.55
C SER A 218 11.97 -17.94 5.28
N ALA A 219 12.76 -16.91 5.56
CA ALA A 219 14.22 -16.99 5.54
C ALA A 219 14.75 -17.26 6.94
N ILE A 220 15.46 -18.36 7.09
CA ILE A 220 16.06 -18.80 8.34
C ILE A 220 17.47 -18.21 8.42
N ARG A 221 17.65 -17.19 9.26
CA ARG A 221 18.89 -16.41 9.30
C ARG A 221 20.11 -17.26 9.63
N ALA A 222 19.98 -18.15 10.62
CA ALA A 222 21.10 -18.94 11.14
C ALA A 222 21.69 -19.88 10.07
N SER A 223 20.85 -20.44 9.19
CA SER A 223 21.28 -21.38 8.15
C SER A 223 21.45 -20.71 6.77
N GLY A 224 20.90 -19.51 6.58
CA GLY A 224 20.74 -18.87 5.27
C GLY A 224 19.76 -19.60 4.35
N GLY A 225 19.00 -20.57 4.87
CA GLY A 225 18.02 -21.35 4.12
C GLY A 225 16.68 -20.64 3.99
N THR A 226 15.92 -21.00 2.96
CA THR A 226 14.53 -20.56 2.78
C THR A 226 13.60 -21.75 2.95
N LEU A 227 12.53 -21.55 3.71
CA LEU A 227 11.47 -22.52 3.92
C LEU A 227 10.20 -22.03 3.20
N PRO A 228 9.73 -22.71 2.14
CA PRO A 228 8.46 -22.37 1.52
C PRO A 228 7.31 -22.63 2.51
N LEU A 229 6.27 -21.79 2.46
CA LEU A 229 5.10 -21.90 3.33
C LEU A 229 3.85 -21.96 2.47
N THR A 230 2.99 -22.93 2.76
CA THR A 230 1.63 -23.00 2.25
C THR A 230 0.68 -23.32 3.40
N GLY A 231 -0.60 -23.00 3.23
CA GLY A 231 -1.62 -23.33 4.22
C GLY A 231 -2.92 -22.58 3.98
N THR A 232 -3.74 -22.54 5.00
CA THR A 232 -5.00 -21.81 5.03
C THR A 232 -5.12 -20.96 6.28
N LEU A 233 -5.95 -19.92 6.19
CA LEU A 233 -6.30 -19.04 7.28
C LEU A 233 -7.81 -18.76 7.22
N ASP A 234 -8.56 -19.28 8.19
CA ASP A 234 -9.99 -18.98 8.35
C ASP A 234 -10.14 -17.86 9.37
N ALA A 235 -10.50 -16.66 8.92
CA ALA A 235 -10.53 -15.44 9.71
C ALA A 235 -11.94 -14.91 9.95
N ALA A 236 -12.25 -14.60 11.21
CA ALA A 236 -13.42 -13.85 11.63
C ALA A 236 -13.02 -12.40 11.95
N LEU A 237 -13.66 -11.45 11.28
CA LEU A 237 -13.51 -10.03 11.51
C LEU A 237 -14.76 -9.50 12.23
N ASP A 238 -14.53 -8.75 13.31
CA ASP A 238 -15.55 -8.07 14.12
C ASP A 238 -15.07 -6.65 14.41
N GLY A 239 -15.46 -5.73 13.53
CA GLY A 239 -14.91 -4.39 13.52
C GLY A 239 -13.41 -4.41 13.21
N THR A 240 -12.64 -3.59 13.93
CA THR A 240 -11.17 -3.65 13.86
C THR A 240 -10.54 -4.94 14.39
N SER A 241 -11.28 -5.84 15.06
CA SER A 241 -10.73 -7.05 15.68
C SER A 241 -10.69 -8.22 14.69
N VAL A 242 -9.54 -8.91 14.63
CA VAL A 242 -9.33 -10.09 13.79
C VAL A 242 -9.03 -11.30 14.68
N THR A 243 -9.74 -12.40 14.46
CA THR A 243 -9.35 -13.72 14.98
C THR A 243 -9.29 -14.71 13.85
N ALA A 244 -8.35 -15.66 13.87
CA ALA A 244 -8.25 -16.63 12.79
C ALA A 244 -7.72 -18.00 13.24
N ASP A 245 -8.16 -19.05 12.57
CA ASP A 245 -7.61 -20.40 12.68
C ASP A 245 -6.55 -20.58 11.57
N LEU A 246 -5.29 -20.71 11.97
CA LEU A 246 -4.15 -20.91 11.06
C LEU A 246 -3.84 -22.40 10.92
N ALA A 247 -3.80 -22.88 9.68
CA ALA A 247 -3.33 -24.22 9.34
C ALA A 247 -2.21 -24.15 8.31
N LEU A 248 -0.97 -24.38 8.74
CA LEU A 248 0.19 -24.45 7.84
C LEU A 248 0.45 -25.90 7.41
N ASP A 249 0.69 -26.09 6.12
CA ASP A 249 1.07 -27.38 5.57
C ASP A 249 2.50 -27.77 5.96
N PRO A 250 2.80 -29.07 6.07
CA PRO A 250 4.17 -29.54 6.18
C PRO A 250 5.02 -29.05 5.00
N SER A 251 6.25 -28.63 5.30
CA SER A 251 7.18 -28.08 4.33
C SER A 251 8.54 -28.80 4.38
N LYS A 252 9.38 -28.52 3.39
CA LYS A 252 10.73 -29.06 3.28
C LYS A 252 11.70 -27.96 2.91
N THR A 253 12.88 -27.98 3.51
CA THR A 253 13.98 -27.09 3.14
C THR A 253 15.29 -27.85 3.05
N GLN A 254 16.26 -27.28 2.34
CA GLN A 254 17.60 -27.83 2.20
C GLN A 254 18.62 -26.84 2.75
N ILE A 255 19.45 -27.32 3.67
CA ILE A 255 20.53 -26.55 4.28
C ILE A 255 21.87 -27.20 3.99
N GLN A 256 22.94 -26.41 3.97
CA GLN A 256 24.30 -26.93 3.89
C GLN A 256 24.92 -26.97 5.29
N VAL A 257 25.19 -28.17 5.78
CA VAL A 257 25.93 -28.36 7.03
C VAL A 257 27.42 -28.51 6.70
N PHE A 258 28.29 -27.88 7.49
CA PHE A 258 29.74 -27.83 7.28
C PHE A 258 30.20 -27.26 5.91
N GLY A 259 29.34 -26.54 5.20
CA GLY A 259 29.68 -25.88 3.92
C GLY A 259 29.78 -26.79 2.71
N PHE A 260 29.48 -28.09 2.83
CA PHE A 260 29.50 -29.03 1.69
C PHE A 260 28.46 -30.16 1.78
N LEU A 261 27.85 -30.40 2.94
CA LEU A 261 26.93 -31.52 3.12
C LEU A 261 25.47 -31.06 2.99
N PRO A 262 24.76 -31.41 1.90
CA PRO A 262 23.34 -31.08 1.76
C PRO A 262 22.48 -31.93 2.70
N VAL A 263 21.73 -31.28 3.56
CA VAL A 263 20.76 -31.88 4.47
C VAL A 263 19.36 -31.37 4.11
N THR A 264 18.44 -32.31 3.86
CA THR A 264 17.02 -32.03 3.69
C THR A 264 16.35 -32.12 5.06
N VAL A 265 15.57 -31.10 5.40
CA VAL A 265 14.84 -30.97 6.66
C VAL A 265 13.36 -30.98 6.34
N ASP A 266 12.63 -31.94 6.91
CA ASP A 266 11.18 -31.94 6.91
C ASP A 266 10.71 -31.10 8.10
N VAL A 267 9.75 -30.22 7.86
CA VAL A 267 9.23 -29.27 8.84
C VAL A 267 7.72 -29.43 8.91
N ALA A 268 7.17 -29.49 10.11
CA ALA A 268 5.74 -29.45 10.36
C ALA A 268 5.42 -28.36 11.39
N PHE A 269 4.17 -27.90 11.40
CA PHE A 269 3.75 -26.77 12.22
C PHE A 269 2.57 -27.15 13.10
N ALA A 270 2.51 -26.56 14.29
CA ALA A 270 1.37 -26.70 15.19
C ALA A 270 1.03 -25.33 15.80
N ALA A 271 -0.04 -24.71 15.29
CA ALA A 271 -0.59 -23.48 15.84
C ALA A 271 -1.02 -23.68 17.31
N GLN A 272 -0.73 -22.70 18.15
CA GLN A 272 -1.00 -22.69 19.58
C GLN A 272 -2.14 -21.72 19.88
N GLY A 273 -3.36 -22.17 19.61
CA GLY A 273 -4.56 -21.34 19.71
C GLY A 273 -4.80 -20.51 18.45
N ARG A 274 -5.75 -19.58 18.54
CA ARG A 274 -6.14 -18.70 17.45
C ARG A 274 -5.11 -17.60 17.22
N THR A 275 -4.89 -17.28 15.96
CA THR A 275 -4.27 -16.04 15.53
C THR A 275 -5.17 -14.88 15.97
N THR A 276 -4.57 -13.82 16.48
CA THR A 276 -5.28 -12.60 16.89
C THR A 276 -4.68 -11.40 16.18
N GLY A 277 -5.46 -10.38 15.90
CA GLY A 277 -4.97 -9.23 15.17
C GLY A 277 -5.94 -8.07 15.15
N THR A 278 -5.54 -7.03 14.41
CA THR A 278 -6.35 -5.85 14.15
C THR A 278 -6.27 -5.47 12.67
N LEU A 279 -7.40 -5.11 12.08
CA LEU A 279 -7.47 -4.40 10.80
C LEU A 279 -7.93 -2.98 11.11
N LYS A 280 -7.05 -2.00 10.94
CA LYS A 280 -7.36 -0.62 11.28
C LYS A 280 -6.65 0.31 10.31
N ASP A 281 -7.37 1.32 9.82
CA ASP A 281 -6.83 2.32 8.88
C ASP A 281 -6.20 1.62 7.65
N GLY A 282 -6.86 0.57 7.16
CA GLY A 282 -6.37 -0.28 6.06
C GLY A 282 -5.19 -1.21 6.38
N ALA A 283 -4.58 -1.14 7.56
CA ALA A 283 -3.44 -1.97 7.93
C ALA A 283 -3.87 -3.21 8.74
N LEU A 284 -3.59 -4.41 8.21
CA LEU A 284 -3.78 -5.66 8.93
C LEU A 284 -2.51 -5.99 9.73
N THR A 285 -2.62 -6.17 11.04
CA THR A 285 -1.57 -6.74 11.88
C THR A 285 -2.09 -7.97 12.61
N THR A 286 -1.41 -9.09 12.49
CA THR A 286 -1.79 -10.36 13.13
C THR A 286 -0.64 -10.94 13.92
N THR A 287 -0.94 -11.73 14.95
CA THR A 287 0.03 -12.47 15.74
C THR A 287 -0.44 -13.91 15.90
N SER A 288 0.41 -14.84 15.51
CA SER A 288 0.23 -16.29 15.64
C SER A 288 1.29 -16.88 16.54
N LYS A 289 0.94 -17.89 17.33
CA LYS A 289 1.88 -18.68 18.13
C LYS A 289 2.04 -20.04 17.50
N VAL A 290 3.26 -20.44 17.11
CA VAL A 290 3.46 -21.70 16.37
C VAL A 290 4.60 -22.52 16.96
N ILE A 291 4.35 -23.80 17.24
CA ILE A 291 5.40 -24.77 17.50
C ILE A 291 5.89 -25.34 16.18
N THR A 292 7.19 -25.24 15.92
CA THR A 292 7.83 -25.87 14.76
C THR A 292 8.31 -27.26 15.15
N ARG A 293 7.95 -28.27 14.36
CA ARG A 293 8.38 -29.66 14.52
C ARG A 293 9.31 -30.04 13.37
N LEU A 294 10.32 -30.86 13.68
CA LEU A 294 11.37 -31.27 12.76
C LEU A 294 11.39 -32.81 12.70
N PRO A 295 10.39 -33.42 12.05
CA PRO A 295 10.21 -34.87 12.05
C PRO A 295 11.41 -35.63 11.45
N SER A 296 12.13 -35.05 10.50
CA SER A 296 13.23 -35.73 9.82
C SER A 296 14.31 -34.77 9.35
N PHE A 297 15.56 -35.18 9.55
CA PHE A 297 16.75 -34.66 8.90
C PHE A 297 17.35 -35.77 8.05
N SER A 298 17.57 -35.54 6.76
CA SER A 298 18.16 -36.55 5.87
C SER A 298 19.31 -36.02 5.03
N VAL A 299 20.37 -36.81 4.92
CA VAL A 299 21.50 -36.54 4.03
C VAL A 299 21.22 -37.21 2.68
N PHE A 300 21.54 -36.50 1.59
CA PHE A 300 21.23 -36.94 0.21
C PHE A 300 19.74 -37.26 -0.01
N GLY A 301 18.85 -36.66 0.79
CA GLY A 301 17.39 -36.80 0.71
C GLY A 301 16.82 -38.16 1.15
N VAL A 302 17.65 -39.14 1.53
CA VAL A 302 17.19 -40.51 1.84
C VAL A 302 17.79 -41.13 3.10
N ILE A 303 18.89 -40.61 3.63
CA ILE A 303 19.56 -41.18 4.81
C ILE A 303 19.15 -40.39 6.05
N PRO A 304 18.23 -40.88 6.91
CA PRO A 304 17.82 -40.16 8.11
C PRO A 304 18.99 -40.07 9.09
N ILE A 305 19.32 -38.85 9.50
CA ILE A 305 20.39 -38.55 10.45
C ILE A 305 19.87 -37.99 11.77
N GLY A 306 18.61 -37.56 11.84
CA GLY A 306 18.02 -36.99 13.05
C GLY A 306 16.55 -36.66 12.88
N GLY A 307 15.97 -36.05 13.91
CA GLY A 307 14.55 -35.70 13.97
C GLY A 307 13.79 -36.62 14.93
N GLY A 308 12.50 -36.82 14.66
CA GLY A 308 11.59 -37.63 15.44
C GLY A 308 10.32 -36.87 15.84
N ASP A 309 9.31 -37.61 16.28
CA ASP A 309 7.99 -37.06 16.60
C ASP A 309 8.01 -36.02 17.73
N GLU A 310 9.01 -36.10 18.62
CA GLU A 310 9.23 -35.18 19.74
C GLU A 310 10.19 -34.03 19.41
N CYS A 311 10.83 -34.03 18.24
CA CYS A 311 11.79 -32.99 17.86
C CYS A 311 11.05 -31.71 17.45
N ARG A 312 11.13 -30.68 18.28
CA ARG A 312 10.36 -29.42 18.11
C ARG A 312 11.02 -28.24 18.81
N THR A 313 10.49 -27.03 18.61
CA THR A 313 10.86 -25.87 19.44
C THR A 313 10.42 -26.05 20.89
N ALA A 314 11.25 -25.59 21.83
CA ALA A 314 10.96 -25.68 23.26
C ALA A 314 9.75 -24.85 23.68
N GLU A 315 9.53 -23.74 22.98
CA GLU A 315 8.41 -22.81 23.16
C GLU A 315 7.82 -22.43 21.80
N PRO A 316 6.58 -21.90 21.76
CA PRO A 316 5.99 -21.39 20.52
C PRO A 316 6.75 -20.14 20.04
N SER A 317 6.98 -20.04 18.74
CA SER A 317 7.42 -18.80 18.11
C SER A 317 6.25 -17.83 18.03
N ASP A 318 6.48 -16.58 18.42
CA ASP A 318 5.54 -15.48 18.20
C ASP A 318 5.81 -14.87 16.83
N ILE A 319 4.86 -15.03 15.92
CA ILE A 319 4.96 -14.56 14.53
C ILE A 319 3.98 -13.41 14.38
N THR A 320 4.49 -12.18 14.33
CA THR A 320 3.70 -10.99 14.02
C THR A 320 3.88 -10.63 12.55
N LEU A 321 2.77 -10.54 11.82
CA LEU A 321 2.73 -10.15 10.41
C LEU A 321 1.94 -8.85 10.24
N THR A 322 2.44 -7.97 9.39
CA THR A 322 1.78 -6.72 9.01
C THR A 322 1.62 -6.68 7.50
N SER A 323 0.48 -6.19 7.01
CA SER A 323 0.26 -6.01 5.58
C SER A 323 1.21 -4.97 5.00
N GLN A 324 1.82 -5.27 3.84
CA GLN A 324 2.75 -4.35 3.16
C GLN A 324 2.04 -3.17 2.50
N ALA A 325 0.77 -3.36 2.19
CA ALA A 325 -0.13 -2.35 1.66
C ALA A 325 -1.43 -2.38 2.46
N ALA A 326 -2.32 -1.48 2.08
CA ALA A 326 -3.73 -1.54 2.37
C ALA A 326 -4.28 -2.99 2.18
N PHE A 327 -4.78 -3.62 3.26
CA PHE A 327 -5.34 -4.99 3.27
C PHE A 327 -6.87 -5.02 3.13
N ASP A 328 -7.37 -5.70 2.11
CA ASP A 328 -8.79 -5.93 1.86
C ASP A 328 -9.13 -7.41 2.10
N PRO A 329 -10.04 -7.76 3.02
CA PRO A 329 -10.47 -9.14 3.21
C PRO A 329 -11.06 -9.80 1.94
N GLY A 330 -11.63 -9.01 1.03
CA GLY A 330 -12.22 -9.48 -0.23
C GLY A 330 -11.22 -9.75 -1.35
N THR A 331 -10.00 -9.21 -1.29
CA THR A 331 -8.95 -9.42 -2.31
C THR A 331 -7.65 -10.01 -1.75
N GLY A 332 -7.49 -10.00 -0.42
CA GLY A 332 -6.31 -10.46 0.28
C GLY A 332 -5.17 -9.44 0.27
N GLY A 333 -3.93 -9.93 0.35
CA GLY A 333 -2.76 -9.05 0.35
C GLY A 333 -1.47 -9.73 0.78
N ALA A 334 -0.35 -9.04 0.55
CA ALA A 334 0.96 -9.45 1.04
C ALA A 334 1.17 -8.97 2.49
N LEU A 335 1.73 -9.84 3.32
CA LEU A 335 2.12 -9.57 4.69
C LEU A 335 3.58 -9.96 4.91
N GLU A 336 4.25 -9.18 5.73
CA GLU A 336 5.63 -9.43 6.13
C GLU A 336 5.80 -9.34 7.64
N GLY A 337 6.88 -9.94 8.14
CA GLY A 337 7.25 -9.85 9.53
C GLY A 337 8.56 -10.52 9.84
N ALA A 338 8.86 -10.58 11.13
CA ALA A 338 10.01 -11.28 11.66
C ALA A 338 9.62 -12.08 12.91
N TYR A 339 10.35 -13.15 13.17
CA TYR A 339 10.17 -13.97 14.36
C TYR A 339 11.48 -14.58 14.83
N ASP A 340 11.53 -14.87 16.12
CA ASP A 340 12.60 -15.65 16.71
C ASP A 340 12.21 -17.12 16.68
N LEU A 341 13.10 -17.98 16.20
CA LEU A 341 12.90 -19.42 16.29
C LEU A 341 13.53 -19.90 17.59
N PRO A 342 12.76 -20.40 18.58
CA PRO A 342 13.30 -20.85 19.86
C PRO A 342 14.19 -22.07 19.71
N ALA A 343 15.01 -22.33 20.73
CA ALA A 343 15.85 -23.52 20.81
C ALA A 343 15.04 -24.81 20.63
N LEU A 344 15.67 -25.85 20.08
CA LEU A 344 15.02 -27.13 19.88
C LEU A 344 15.07 -27.98 21.14
N THR A 345 14.10 -28.88 21.27
CA THR A 345 14.02 -29.92 22.29
C THR A 345 13.54 -31.23 21.66
N GLY A 346 13.88 -32.36 22.28
CA GLY A 346 13.41 -33.68 21.83
C GLY A 346 14.04 -34.19 20.53
N CYS A 347 15.13 -33.59 20.04
CA CYS A 347 15.79 -33.97 18.78
C CYS A 347 16.90 -35.04 18.94
N GLY A 348 16.86 -35.79 20.05
CA GLY A 348 17.85 -36.81 20.39
C GLY A 348 19.25 -36.23 20.64
N ALA A 349 20.28 -37.04 20.35
CA ALA A 349 21.69 -36.70 20.57
C ALA A 349 22.20 -35.49 19.76
N LEU A 350 21.39 -35.01 18.79
CA LEU A 350 21.75 -33.90 17.92
C LEU A 350 21.15 -32.56 18.35
N THR A 351 20.35 -32.51 19.42
CA THR A 351 19.66 -31.29 19.87
C THR A 351 20.63 -30.12 20.08
N ASP A 352 21.75 -30.36 20.78
CA ASP A 352 22.75 -29.32 21.09
C ASP A 352 23.56 -28.87 19.87
N VAL A 353 23.64 -29.73 18.84
CA VAL A 353 24.39 -29.45 17.60
C VAL A 353 23.51 -28.73 16.58
N LEU A 354 22.23 -29.09 16.50
CA LEU A 354 21.29 -28.55 15.51
C LEU A 354 20.77 -27.17 15.91
N SER A 355 20.51 -26.94 17.20
CA SER A 355 19.89 -25.69 17.67
C SER A 355 20.65 -24.44 17.19
N PRO A 356 21.98 -24.30 17.37
CA PRO A 356 22.70 -23.08 16.96
C PRO A 356 22.71 -22.83 15.44
N SER A 357 22.48 -23.87 14.63
CA SER A 357 22.53 -23.77 13.15
C SER A 357 21.18 -23.45 12.52
N LEU A 358 20.09 -23.62 13.27
CA LEU A 358 18.72 -23.52 12.77
C LEU A 358 17.89 -22.47 13.51
N THR A 359 18.17 -22.28 14.79
CA THR A 359 17.39 -21.42 15.69
C THR A 359 18.11 -20.10 15.91
N GLY A 360 17.37 -19.07 16.32
CA GLY A 360 17.90 -17.75 16.54
C GLY A 360 16.93 -16.65 16.14
N PRO A 361 17.30 -15.40 16.42
CA PRO A 361 16.42 -14.27 16.22
C PRO A 361 16.31 -13.84 14.77
N ASP A 362 15.29 -13.01 14.52
CA ASP A 362 15.12 -12.22 13.29
C ASP A 362 15.09 -13.04 11.99
N ASN A 363 14.41 -14.18 12.02
CA ASN A 363 14.01 -14.86 10.78
C ASN A 363 12.92 -14.04 10.13
N THR A 364 13.02 -13.80 8.82
CA THR A 364 12.00 -13.02 8.10
C THR A 364 10.97 -13.95 7.50
N ILE A 365 9.76 -13.45 7.34
CA ILE A 365 8.64 -14.17 6.76
C ILE A 365 7.88 -13.22 5.84
N ASN A 366 7.55 -13.72 4.65
CA ASN A 366 6.74 -13.01 3.65
C ASN A 366 5.69 -13.99 3.14
N VAL A 367 4.42 -13.61 3.24
CA VAL A 367 3.29 -14.44 2.79
C VAL A 367 2.27 -13.58 2.05
N THR A 368 1.53 -14.19 1.16
CA THR A 368 0.37 -13.62 0.50
C THR A 368 -0.86 -14.42 0.94
N LEU A 369 -1.88 -13.71 1.41
CA LEU A 369 -3.21 -14.25 1.61
C LEU A 369 -4.03 -14.00 0.34
N THR A 370 -4.65 -15.04 -0.19
CA THR A 370 -5.54 -14.99 -1.34
C THR A 370 -6.91 -15.52 -0.92
N PRO A 371 -8.01 -14.78 -1.08
CA PRO A 371 -9.34 -15.26 -0.73
C PRO A 371 -9.65 -16.56 -1.46
N GLU A 372 -10.14 -17.55 -0.73
CA GLU A 372 -10.75 -18.74 -1.34
C GLU A 372 -12.17 -18.37 -1.77
N GLU A 373 -12.55 -18.67 -3.02
CA GLU A 373 -13.92 -18.45 -3.46
C GLU A 373 -14.87 -19.22 -2.52
N ALA A 374 -15.79 -18.51 -1.87
CA ALA A 374 -16.88 -19.14 -1.14
C ALA A 374 -17.61 -20.08 -2.09
N GLY A 375 -17.43 -21.39 -1.88
CA GLY A 375 -18.03 -22.42 -2.72
C GLY A 375 -19.53 -22.17 -2.87
N ARG A 376 -19.96 -21.87 -4.09
CA ARG A 376 -21.37 -21.71 -4.46
C ARG A 376 -22.17 -23.00 -4.29
#